data_AF-A0A534QBC5-F1
#
_entry.id   AF-A0A534QBC5-F1
#
_cell.length_a   1.000
_cell.length_b   1.000
_cell.length_c   1.000
_cell.angle_alpha   90.00
_cell.angle_beta   90.00
_cell.angle_gamma   90.00
#
_symmetry.space_group_name_H-M   'P 1'
#
loop_
_entity.id
_entity.type
_entity.pdbx_description
1 polymer ?
#
loop_
_entity_poly.entity_id
_entity_poly.type
_entity_poly.pdbx_seq_one_letter_code
_entity_poly.pdbx_strand_id
1 'polypeptide(L)'
;MPRAVIAIASNPNGAGNESAYNEWYAKTHLGEIRSAPGVVAAHRYRLPDAQVTPADRPHRYLTLVELEVADLPAAVAGLLGRAAASPEAARLMELDPMPAITVWERLPD
;
A
#
# COMPACT_ATOMS: atom_id res chain seq x y z
N MET A 1 -1.20 -15.59 16.76
CA MET A 1 -0.35 -15.57 15.54
C MET A 1 0.23 -14.18 15.40
N PRO A 2 1.45 -14.00 14.87
CA PRO A 2 1.99 -12.66 14.69
C PRO A 2 1.04 -11.84 13.81
N ARG A 3 0.80 -10.61 14.25
CA ARG A 3 0.04 -9.62 13.50
C ARG A 3 1.00 -8.55 13.06
N ALA A 4 0.87 -8.11 11.81
CA ALA A 4 1.68 -7.04 11.29
C ALA A 4 0.82 -6.08 10.47
N VAL A 5 1.29 -4.85 10.33
CA VAL A 5 0.72 -3.85 9.43
C VAL A 5 1.77 -3.50 8.39
N ILE A 6 1.35 -3.42 7.13
CA ILE A 6 2.15 -2.84 6.06
C ILE A 6 1.55 -1.50 5.70
N ALA A 7 2.35 -0.45 5.79
CA ALA A 7 2.01 0.89 5.32
C ALA A 7 2.70 1.14 3.97
N ILE A 8 1.90 1.35 2.93
CA ILE A 8 2.33 1.58 1.55
C ILE A 8 1.93 3.00 1.17
N ALA A 9 2.89 3.92 1.16
CA ALA A 9 2.69 5.28 0.71
C ALA A 9 3.14 5.42 -0.75
N SER A 10 2.30 6.02 -1.60
CA SER A 10 2.58 6.18 -3.02
C SER A 10 1.81 7.35 -3.66
N ASN A 11 2.14 7.62 -4.93
CA ASN A 11 1.51 8.65 -5.75
C ASN A 11 1.04 8.07 -7.09
N PRO A 12 0.06 8.71 -7.76
CA PRO A 12 -0.18 8.48 -9.17
C PRO A 12 1.01 8.96 -10.00
N ASN A 13 1.34 8.24 -11.07
CA ASN A 13 2.36 8.63 -12.04
C ASN A 13 1.89 9.84 -12.86
N GLY A 14 2.23 11.05 -12.41
CA GLY A 14 1.86 12.31 -13.07
C GLY A 14 0.40 12.75 -12.84
N ALA A 15 0.17 14.07 -12.97
CA ALA A 15 -1.09 14.70 -12.59
C ALA A 15 -2.33 14.21 -13.36
N GLY A 16 -2.17 13.82 -14.64
CA GLY A 16 -3.28 13.35 -15.47
C GLY A 16 -3.79 11.94 -15.13
N ASN A 17 -3.04 11.17 -14.34
CA ASN A 17 -3.37 9.78 -14.04
C ASN A 17 -4.10 9.59 -12.71
N GLU A 18 -4.34 10.65 -11.93
CA GLU A 18 -4.91 10.52 -10.57
C GLU A 18 -6.27 9.80 -10.55
N SER A 19 -7.18 10.14 -11.47
CA SER A 19 -8.47 9.46 -11.57
C SER A 19 -8.31 7.99 -11.94
N ALA A 20 -7.49 7.68 -12.94
CA ALA A 20 -7.25 6.31 -13.39
C ALA A 20 -6.57 5.45 -12.32
N TYR A 21 -5.61 6.03 -11.61
CA TYR A 21 -4.92 5.42 -10.47
C TYR A 21 -5.89 5.09 -9.33
N ASN A 22 -6.78 6.02 -9.00
CA ASN A 22 -7.79 5.81 -7.96
C ASN A 22 -8.85 4.77 -8.36
N GLU A 23 -9.29 4.79 -9.61
CA GLU A 23 -10.23 3.82 -10.14
C GLU A 23 -9.63 2.40 -10.17
N TRP A 24 -8.38 2.27 -10.64
CA TRP A 24 -7.65 1.00 -10.62
C TRP A 24 -7.53 0.44 -9.21
N TYR A 25 -7.20 1.26 -8.22
CA TYR A 25 -7.17 0.82 -6.83
C TYR A 25 -8.54 0.36 -6.32
N ALA A 26 -9.59 1.13 -6.60
CA ALA A 26 -10.94 0.84 -6.12
C ALA A 26 -11.53 -0.44 -6.74
N LYS A 27 -11.28 -0.67 -8.03
CA LYS A 27 -11.89 -1.76 -8.81
C LYS A 27 -11.04 -3.03 -8.89
N THR A 28 -9.72 -2.90 -8.74
CA THR A 28 -8.78 -4.00 -9.01
C THR A 28 -7.78 -4.16 -7.87
N HIS A 29 -6.87 -3.19 -7.68
CA HIS A 29 -5.66 -3.44 -6.91
C HIS A 29 -5.92 -3.69 -5.42
N LEU A 30 -6.88 -2.99 -4.80
CA LEU A 30 -7.23 -3.25 -3.41
C LEU A 30 -7.84 -4.66 -3.22
N GLY A 31 -8.56 -5.16 -4.23
CA GLY A 31 -9.05 -6.54 -4.26
C GLY A 31 -7.91 -7.56 -4.37
N GLU A 32 -6.93 -7.30 -5.23
CA GLU A 32 -5.73 -8.14 -5.35
C GLU A 32 -4.95 -8.23 -4.04
N ILE A 33 -4.75 -7.09 -3.36
CA ILE A 33 -4.10 -7.04 -2.05
C ILE A 33 -4.90 -7.87 -1.04
N ARG A 34 -6.21 -7.67 -0.95
CA ARG A 34 -7.08 -8.43 -0.03
C ARG A 34 -7.10 -9.93 -0.32
N SER A 35 -6.85 -10.33 -1.56
CA SER A 35 -6.78 -11.75 -1.94
C SER A 35 -5.46 -12.42 -1.59
N ALA A 36 -4.44 -11.66 -1.17
CA ALA A 36 -3.14 -12.22 -0.83
C ALA A 36 -3.24 -13.04 0.48
N PRO A 37 -2.60 -14.21 0.55
CA PRO A 37 -2.63 -15.06 1.74
C PRO A 37 -2.22 -14.30 3.01
N GLY A 38 -3.03 -14.42 4.07
CA GLY A 38 -2.76 -13.80 5.35
C GLY A 38 -3.20 -12.34 5.49
N VAL A 39 -3.67 -11.70 4.42
CA VAL A 39 -4.29 -10.36 4.51
C VAL A 39 -5.67 -10.49 5.13
N VAL A 40 -5.88 -9.85 6.29
CA VAL A 40 -7.16 -9.82 6.99
C VAL A 40 -7.92 -8.52 6.78
N ALA A 41 -7.20 -7.43 6.49
CA ALA A 41 -7.80 -6.15 6.11
C ALA A 41 -6.88 -5.38 5.16
N ALA A 42 -7.48 -4.57 4.29
CA ALA A 42 -6.74 -3.59 3.51
C ALA A 42 -7.61 -2.36 3.25
N HIS A 43 -7.07 -1.19 3.53
CA HIS A 43 -7.75 0.09 3.43
C HIS A 43 -6.86 1.12 2.75
N ARG A 44 -7.50 2.03 2.02
CA ARG A 44 -6.81 3.09 1.28
C ARG A 44 -7.27 4.45 1.75
N TYR A 45 -6.33 5.36 1.85
CA TYR A 45 -6.48 6.69 2.40
C TYR A 45 -5.83 7.71 1.47
N ARG A 46 -6.34 8.94 1.53
CA ARG A 46 -5.75 10.13 0.93
C ARG A 46 -5.21 11.02 2.04
N LEU A 47 -4.03 11.59 1.85
CA LEU A 47 -3.46 12.57 2.76
C LEU A 47 -4.27 13.88 2.69
N PRO A 48 -4.87 14.36 3.80
CA PRO A 48 -5.54 15.66 3.85
C PRO A 48 -4.56 16.78 4.26
N ASP A 49 -4.95 18.04 4.04
CA ASP A 49 -4.17 19.20 4.50
C ASP A 49 -4.14 19.32 6.03
N ALA A 50 -5.20 18.84 6.70
CA ALA A 50 -5.29 18.83 8.16
C ALA A 50 -4.31 17.80 8.75
N GLN A 51 -3.26 18.28 9.42
CA GLN A 51 -2.19 17.46 10.00
C GLN A 51 -1.90 17.89 11.45
N VAL A 52 -1.59 16.92 12.31
CA VAL A 52 -1.25 17.18 13.73
C VAL A 52 0.09 17.89 13.86
N THR A 53 1.08 17.48 13.05
CA THR A 53 2.41 18.06 12.99
C THR A 53 2.77 18.47 11.57
N PRO A 54 3.46 19.61 11.38
CA PRO A 54 4.10 19.94 10.11
C PRO A 54 5.17 18.90 9.78
N ALA A 55 5.17 18.40 8.55
CA ALA A 55 6.19 17.50 8.03
C ALA A 55 6.14 17.53 6.50
N ASP A 56 7.31 17.36 5.88
CA ASP A 56 7.36 17.06 4.45
C ASP A 56 6.82 15.64 4.21
N ARG A 57 6.01 15.48 3.19
CA ARG A 57 5.28 14.24 2.89
C ARG A 57 5.33 14.01 1.38
N PRO A 58 6.26 13.18 0.89
CA PRO A 58 6.44 12.99 -0.55
C PRO A 58 5.26 12.26 -1.21
N HIS A 59 4.40 11.58 -0.44
CA HIS A 59 3.30 10.77 -0.96
C HIS A 59 1.92 11.25 -0.50
N ARG A 60 0.95 11.24 -1.42
CA ARG A 60 -0.42 11.73 -1.20
C ARG A 60 -1.44 10.63 -0.88
N TYR A 61 -1.07 9.37 -1.04
CA TYR A 61 -1.93 8.22 -0.77
C TYR A 61 -1.25 7.21 0.15
N LEU A 62 -2.06 6.53 0.96
CA LEU A 62 -1.63 5.46 1.86
C LEU A 62 -2.53 4.24 1.68
N THR A 63 -1.95 3.07 1.52
CA THR A 63 -2.65 1.80 1.70
C THR A 63 -2.13 1.13 2.96
N LEU A 64 -3.02 0.81 3.90
CA LEU A 64 -2.70 0.02 5.09
C LEU A 64 -3.22 -1.39 4.88
N VAL A 65 -2.35 -2.37 5.11
CA VAL A 65 -2.65 -3.80 5.00
C VAL A 65 -2.40 -4.44 6.35
N GLU A 66 -3.37 -5.18 6.87
CA GLU A 66 -3.24 -5.94 8.10
C GLU A 66 -3.01 -7.41 7.75
N LEU A 67 -2.00 -8.00 8.39
CA LEU A 67 -1.61 -9.40 8.22
C LEU A 67 -1.82 -10.19 9.50
N GLU A 68 -2.32 -11.42 9.35
CA GLU A 68 -2.26 -12.47 10.36
C GLU A 68 -1.65 -13.72 9.72
N VAL A 69 -0.36 -13.95 10.00
CA VAL A 69 0.45 -14.97 9.31
C VAL A 69 1.39 -15.65 10.29
N ALA A 70 1.81 -16.88 9.99
CA ALA A 70 2.85 -17.57 10.75
C ALA A 70 4.27 -17.18 10.30
N ASP A 71 4.44 -16.85 9.02
CA ASP A 71 5.70 -16.45 8.40
C ASP A 71 5.52 -15.07 7.74
N LEU A 72 5.92 -14.03 8.47
CA LEU A 72 5.82 -12.64 8.00
C LEU A 72 6.75 -12.34 6.82
N PRO A 73 8.04 -12.73 6.81
CA PRO A 73 8.90 -12.56 5.65
C PRO A 73 8.32 -13.14 4.35
N ALA A 74 7.78 -14.36 4.38
CA ALA A 74 7.17 -14.98 3.20
C ALA A 74 5.94 -14.20 2.71
N ALA A 75 5.09 -13.71 3.62
CA ALA A 75 3.92 -12.92 3.28
C ALA A 75 4.31 -11.58 2.62
N VAL A 76 5.32 -10.89 3.16
CA VAL A 76 5.83 -9.62 2.60
C VAL A 76 6.41 -9.84 1.20
N ALA A 77 7.23 -10.87 1.01
CA ALA A 77 7.79 -11.20 -0.30
C ALA A 77 6.69 -11.49 -1.34
N GLY A 78 5.63 -12.21 -0.93
CA GLY A 78 4.49 -12.51 -1.78
C GLY A 78 3.71 -11.26 -2.23
N LEU A 79 3.52 -10.29 -1.34
CA LEU A 79 2.86 -9.02 -1.67
C LEU A 79 3.72 -8.15 -2.62
N LEU A 80 5.02 -8.03 -2.35
CA LEU A 80 5.94 -7.27 -3.21
C LEU A 80 6.04 -7.87 -4.61
N GLY A 81 6.11 -9.20 -4.73
CA GLY A 81 6.16 -9.89 -6.02
C GLY A 81 4.92 -9.65 -6.88
N ARG A 82 3.73 -9.61 -6.25
CA ARG A 82 2.47 -9.29 -6.95
C ARG A 82 2.44 -7.86 -7.49
N ALA A 83 2.88 -6.90 -6.68
CA ALA A 83 2.95 -5.50 -7.10
C ALA A 83 3.92 -5.31 -8.27
N ALA A 84 5.09 -5.94 -8.22
CA ALA A 84 6.11 -5.86 -9.28
C ALA A 84 5.65 -6.49 -10.60
N ALA A 85 4.73 -7.46 -10.56
CA ALA A 85 4.22 -8.15 -11.74
C ALA A 85 3.03 -7.42 -12.42
N SER A 86 2.50 -6.35 -11.84
CA SER A 86 1.32 -5.64 -12.35
C SER A 86 1.69 -4.59 -13.41
N PRO A 87 1.23 -4.73 -14.67
CA PRO A 87 1.44 -3.71 -15.71
C PRO A 87 0.77 -2.37 -15.36
N GLU A 88 -0.40 -2.42 -14.72
CA GLU A 88 -1.09 -1.22 -14.25
C GLU A 88 -0.32 -0.52 -13.15
N ALA A 89 0.29 -1.25 -12.21
CA ALA A 89 1.16 -0.65 -11.20
C ALA A 89 2.35 0.06 -11.85
N ALA A 90 3.02 -0.59 -12.82
CA ALA A 90 4.13 0.01 -13.56
C ALA A 90 3.74 1.28 -14.34
N ARG A 91 2.49 1.37 -14.81
CA ARG A 91 1.98 2.53 -15.55
C ARG A 91 1.49 3.65 -14.64
N LEU A 92 0.71 3.31 -13.62
CA LEU A 92 -0.10 4.26 -12.86
C LEU A 92 0.55 4.69 -11.55
N MET A 93 1.55 3.98 -11.04
CA MET A 93 2.24 4.33 -9.81
C MET A 93 3.52 5.10 -10.12
N GLU A 94 3.73 6.21 -9.42
CA GLU A 94 4.99 6.96 -9.50
C GLU A 94 6.13 6.15 -8.86
N LEU A 95 7.30 6.16 -9.51
CA LEU A 95 8.51 5.47 -9.05
C LEU A 95 9.63 6.43 -8.63
N ASP A 96 9.44 7.73 -8.84
CA ASP A 96 10.33 8.77 -8.35
C ASP A 96 9.50 9.96 -7.83
N PRO A 97 9.31 10.10 -6.50
CA PRO A 97 9.88 9.26 -5.45
C PRO A 97 9.30 7.84 -5.45
N MET A 98 10.14 6.86 -5.11
CA MET A 98 9.69 5.47 -4.94
C MET A 98 8.57 5.37 -3.90
N PRO A 99 7.61 4.44 -4.07
CA PRO A 99 6.67 4.10 -3.01
C PRO A 99 7.40 3.72 -1.72
N ALA A 100 6.98 4.30 -0.60
CA ALA A 100 7.51 3.94 0.71
C ALA A 100 6.69 2.77 1.28
N ILE A 101 7.32 1.60 1.42
CA ILE A 101 6.70 0.40 1.96
C ILE A 101 7.38 0.07 3.28
N THR A 102 6.61 0.10 4.37
CA THR A 102 7.11 -0.18 5.73
C THR A 102 6.27 -1.27 6.37
N VAL A 103 6.94 -2.21 7.03
CA VAL A 103 6.31 -3.33 7.74
C VAL A 103 6.50 -3.11 9.24
N TRP A 104 5.44 -3.26 10.00
CA TRP A 104 5.40 -3.03 11.44
C TRP A 104 4.81 -4.26 12.11
N GLU A 105 5.54 -4.87 13.03
CA GLU A 105 5.00 -5.95 13.86
C GLU A 105 4.16 -5.38 15.00
N ARG A 106 3.04 -6.03 15.29
CA ARG A 106 2.19 -5.71 16.43
C ARG A 106 2.82 -6.33 17.68
N LEU A 107 3.13 -5.50 18.66
CA LEU A 107 3.52 -5.97 19.98
C LEU A 107 2.31 -6.58 20.72
N PRO A 108 2.54 -7.52 21.65
CA PRO A 108 1.52 -7.92 22.61
C PRO A 108 1.03 -6.71 23.42
N ASP A 109 -0.25 -6.74 23.81
CA ASP A 109 -0.84 -5.75 24.73
C ASP A 109 -0.26 -5.90 26.16
#